data_AF-T1I807-F1
#
_entry.id   AF-T1I807-F1
#
_cell.length_a   1.000
_cell.length_b   1.000
_cell.length_c   1.000
_cell.angle_alpha   90.00
_cell.angle_beta   90.00
_cell.angle_gamma   90.00
#
_symmetry.space_group_name_H-M   'P 1'
#
loop_
_entity.id
_entity.type
_entity.pdbx_description
1 polymer ?
#
loop_
_entity_poly.entity_id
_entity_poly.type
_entity_poly.pdbx_seq_one_letter_code
_entity_poly.pdbx_strand_id
1 'polypeptide(L)'
;MPLDVGSEHLGVLKATGEYDRLKDLLRSRLYECGWVDQIHMLCRQSRKSPNPTVNEMYAEVAKKGRGLVPASVKRELLLRVKEHLLTTSGYYDDDPVQGDK
;
A
#
# COMPACT_ATOMS: atom_id res chain seq x y z
N MET A 1 27.61 -6.27 7.01
CA MET A 1 26.22 -6.72 6.95
C MET A 1 25.42 -5.61 6.31
N PRO A 2 24.80 -5.78 5.13
CA PRO A 2 23.88 -4.77 4.64
C PRO A 2 22.63 -4.83 5.53
N LEU A 3 22.35 -3.75 6.24
CA LEU A 3 21.07 -3.58 6.90
C LEU A 3 19.99 -3.70 5.81
N ASP A 4 18.90 -4.38 6.13
CA ASP A 4 17.80 -4.59 5.21
C ASP A 4 17.30 -3.23 4.70
N VAL A 5 17.59 -2.91 3.43
CA VAL A 5 17.19 -1.67 2.76
C VAL A 5 15.68 -1.44 2.86
N GLY A 6 14.89 -2.52 2.96
CA GLY A 6 13.45 -2.44 3.23
C GLY A 6 13.11 -1.82 4.58
N SER A 7 13.89 -2.13 5.62
CA SER A 7 13.73 -1.56 6.96
C SER A 7 14.08 -0.08 7.04
N GLU A 8 15.10 0.36 6.28
CA GLU A 8 15.52 1.77 6.20
C GLU A 8 14.47 2.61 5.47
N HIS A 9 13.99 2.16 4.30
CA HIS A 9 12.95 2.85 3.55
C HIS A 9 11.66 3.00 4.36
N LEU A 10 11.26 1.96 5.09
CA LEU A 10 10.08 2.04 5.96
C LEU A 10 10.29 3.04 7.11
N GLY A 11 11.51 3.12 7.66
CA GLY A 11 11.88 4.11 8.66
C GLY A 11 11.69 5.53 8.16
N VAL A 12 12.19 5.84 6.95
CA VAL A 12 12.05 7.15 6.30
C VAL A 12 10.57 7.51 6.09
N LEU A 13 9.78 6.59 5.55
CA LEU A 13 8.35 6.82 5.32
C LEU A 13 7.58 7.09 6.62
N LYS A 14 7.93 6.43 7.72
CA LYS A 14 7.32 6.67 9.03
C LYS A 14 7.74 8.02 9.62
N ALA A 15 9.02 8.35 9.56
CA ALA A 15 9.55 9.59 10.13
C ALA A 15 9.00 10.85 9.44
N THR A 16 8.70 10.76 8.15
CA THR A 16 8.13 11.84 7.34
C THR A 16 6.59 11.90 7.38
N GLY A 17 5.94 10.94 8.04
CA GLY A 17 4.47 10.81 8.07
C GLY A 17 3.85 10.27 6.77
N GLU A 18 4.66 10.01 5.74
CA GLU A 18 4.19 9.53 4.45
C GLU A 18 3.61 8.12 4.53
N TYR A 19 4.10 7.28 5.46
CA TYR A 19 3.55 5.95 5.69
C TYR A 19 2.05 6.00 6.04
N ASP A 20 1.63 6.95 6.88
CA ASP A 20 0.23 7.09 7.26
C ASP A 20 -0.62 7.61 6.09
N ARG A 21 -0.11 8.58 5.33
CA ARG A 21 -0.76 9.09 4.12
C ARG A 21 -0.95 8.02 3.06
N LEU A 22 0.05 7.16 2.84
CA LEU A 22 -0.03 6.04 1.92
C LEU A 22 -1.06 4.99 2.36
N LYS A 23 -1.18 4.73 3.67
CA LYS A 23 -2.23 3.85 4.20
C LYS A 23 -3.62 4.42 3.95
N ASP A 24 -3.79 5.72 4.14
CA ASP A 24 -5.08 6.38 3.92
C ASP A 24 -5.44 6.41 2.44
N LEU A 25 -4.47 6.71 1.56
CA LEU A 25 -4.63 6.60 0.11
C LEU A 25 -5.05 5.18 -0.30
N LEU A 26 -4.38 4.15 0.21
CA LEU A 26 -4.74 2.76 -0.04
C LEU A 26 -6.18 2.46 0.39
N ARG A 27 -6.58 2.88 1.59
CA ARG A 27 -7.95 2.66 2.11
C ARG A 27 -8.99 3.32 1.20
N SER A 28 -8.79 4.58 0.82
CA SER A 28 -9.70 5.28 -0.09
C SER A 28 -9.81 4.57 -1.43
N ARG A 29 -8.68 4.17 -2.03
CA ARG A 29 -8.70 3.45 -3.32
C ARG A 29 -9.37 2.08 -3.22
N LEU A 30 -9.16 1.34 -2.13
CA LEU A 30 -9.83 0.06 -1.92
C LEU A 30 -11.35 0.21 -1.74
N TYR A 31 -11.79 1.31 -1.15
CA TYR A 31 -13.22 1.64 -1.06
C TYR A 31 -13.78 2.02 -2.43
N GLU A 32 -13.16 2.98 -3.12
CA GLU A 32 -13.58 3.50 -4.42
C GLU A 32 -13.63 2.44 -5.52
N CYS A 33 -12.66 1.51 -5.56
CA CYS A 33 -12.66 0.43 -6.56
C CYS A 33 -13.57 -0.75 -6.19
N GLY A 34 -14.35 -0.66 -5.10
CA GLY A 34 -15.28 -1.68 -4.66
C GLY A 34 -14.62 -2.93 -4.06
N TRP A 35 -13.33 -2.88 -3.71
CA TRP A 35 -12.64 -4.01 -3.09
C TRP A 35 -13.24 -4.36 -1.73
N VAL A 36 -13.60 -3.34 -0.93
CA VAL A 36 -14.22 -3.55 0.39
C VAL A 36 -15.51 -4.38 0.28
N ASP A 37 -16.35 -4.08 -0.70
CA ASP A 37 -17.59 -4.83 -0.93
C ASP A 37 -17.32 -6.27 -1.39
N GLN A 38 -16.31 -6.47 -2.23
CA GLN A 38 -15.87 -7.82 -2.62
C GLN A 38 -15.40 -8.65 -1.42
N ILE A 39 -14.70 -8.03 -0.47
CA ILE A 39 -14.28 -8.71 0.77
C ILE A 39 -15.49 -9.06 1.64
N HIS A 40 -16.46 -8.15 1.79
CA HIS A 40 -17.69 -8.44 2.50
C HIS A 40 -18.46 -9.61 1.87
N MET A 41 -18.52 -9.70 0.54
CA MET A 41 -19.12 -10.84 -0.17
C MET A 41 -18.34 -12.13 0.09
N LEU A 42 -17.00 -12.10 0.03
CA LEU A 42 -16.16 -13.25 0.32
C LEU A 42 -16.36 -13.77 1.74
N CYS A 43 -16.45 -12.90 2.75
CA CYS A 43 -16.72 -13.29 4.14
C CYS A 43 -18.08 -13.99 4.30
N ARG A 44 -19.11 -13.55 3.55
CA ARG A 44 -20.43 -14.21 3.56
C ARG A 44 -20.38 -15.59 2.91
N GLN A 45 -19.62 -15.72 1.81
CA GLN A 45 -19.46 -16.97 1.07
C GLN A 45 -18.53 -17.98 1.76
N SER A 46 -17.59 -17.54 2.59
CA SER A 46 -16.62 -18.41 3.28
C SER A 46 -17.20 -19.17 4.47
N ARG A 47 -18.50 -19.04 4.77
CA ARG A 47 -19.18 -19.77 5.85
C ARG A 47 -19.37 -21.25 5.46
N LYS A 48 -18.28 -22.01 5.54
CA LYS A 48 -18.27 -23.47 5.27
C LYS A 48 -18.66 -24.31 6.48
N SER A 49 -18.48 -23.77 7.68
CA SER A 49 -18.93 -24.38 8.93
C SER A 49 -20.06 -23.54 9.55
N PRO A 50 -20.88 -24.12 10.44
CA PRO A 50 -21.94 -23.37 11.12
C PRO A 50 -21.40 -22.19 11.94
N ASN A 51 -20.19 -22.30 12.47
CA ASN A 51 -19.56 -21.32 13.37
C ASN A 51 -18.04 -21.23 13.10
N PRO A 52 -17.59 -20.63 11.99
CA PRO A 52 -16.15 -20.47 11.73
C PRO A 52 -15.56 -19.48 12.73
N THR A 53 -14.33 -19.76 13.19
CA THR A 53 -13.59 -18.78 13.98
C THR A 53 -13.17 -17.61 13.09
N VAL A 54 -12.94 -16.44 13.70
CA VAL A 54 -12.45 -15.25 12.97
C VAL A 54 -11.12 -15.55 12.25
N ASN A 55 -10.24 -16.34 12.87
CA ASN A 55 -8.95 -16.69 12.28
C ASN A 55 -9.07 -17.59 11.06
N GLU A 56 -9.96 -18.58 11.07
CA GLU A 56 -10.23 -19.44 9.91
C GLU A 56 -10.82 -18.64 8.76
N MET A 57 -11.80 -17.78 9.06
CA MET A 57 -12.42 -16.90 8.07
C MET A 57 -11.38 -15.93 7.49
N TYR A 58 -10.53 -15.34 8.34
CA TYR A 58 -9.45 -14.47 7.90
C TYR A 58 -8.44 -15.19 7.01
N ALA A 59 -7.99 -16.39 7.39
CA ALA A 59 -7.02 -17.16 6.61
C ALA A 59 -7.54 -17.45 5.18
N GLU A 60 -8.83 -17.78 5.05
CA GLU A 60 -9.45 -17.99 3.75
C GLU A 60 -9.61 -16.68 2.95
N VAL A 61 -10.17 -15.64 3.59
CA VAL A 61 -10.52 -14.39 2.91
C VAL A 61 -9.29 -13.57 2.58
N ALA A 62 -8.29 -13.48 3.46
CA ALA A 62 -7.10 -12.64 3.27
C ALA A 62 -6.28 -13.05 2.03
N LYS A 63 -6.14 -14.35 1.75
CA LYS A 63 -5.43 -14.84 0.56
C LYS A 63 -6.14 -14.40 -0.73
N LYS A 64 -7.46 -14.59 -0.80
CA LYS A 64 -8.29 -14.18 -1.95
C LYS A 64 -8.31 -12.65 -2.08
N GLY A 65 -8.51 -11.95 -0.97
CA GLY A 65 -8.59 -10.50 -0.90
C GLY A 65 -7.34 -9.80 -1.41
N ARG A 66 -6.13 -10.26 -1.03
CA ARG A 66 -4.87 -9.72 -1.57
C ARG A 66 -4.77 -9.88 -3.10
N GLY A 67 -5.35 -10.94 -3.65
CA GLY A 67 -5.42 -11.17 -5.10
C GLY A 67 -6.35 -10.21 -5.83
N LEU A 68 -7.44 -9.77 -5.19
CA LEU A 68 -8.45 -8.88 -5.76
C LEU A 68 -8.02 -7.41 -5.85
N VAL A 69 -6.92 -7.02 -5.21
CA VAL A 69 -6.43 -5.63 -5.28
C VAL A 69 -6.02 -5.30 -6.72
N PRO A 70 -6.65 -4.30 -7.38
CA PRO A 70 -6.36 -3.97 -8.78
C PRO A 70 -4.90 -3.56 -9.00
N ALA A 71 -4.37 -3.86 -10.19
CA ALA A 71 -3.01 -3.48 -10.57
C ALA A 71 -2.81 -1.96 -10.60
N SER A 72 -3.86 -1.19 -10.91
CA SER A 72 -3.85 0.28 -10.88
C SER A 72 -3.54 0.81 -9.47
N VAL A 73 -4.21 0.28 -8.44
CA VAL A 73 -4.00 0.68 -7.03
C VAL A 73 -2.58 0.33 -6.58
N LYS A 74 -2.10 -0.87 -6.92
CA LYS A 74 -0.72 -1.30 -6.61
C LYS A 74 0.31 -0.38 -7.27
N ARG A 75 0.08 -0.01 -8.53
CA ARG A 75 0.96 0.87 -9.29
C ARG A 75 0.99 2.29 -8.71
N GLU A 76 -0.17 2.86 -8.39
CA GLU A 76 -0.26 4.19 -7.78
C GLU A 76 0.54 4.26 -6.47
N LEU A 77 0.35 3.28 -5.57
CA LEU A 77 1.10 3.23 -4.31
C LEU A 77 2.60 3.03 -4.53
N LEU A 78 3.00 2.15 -5.44
CA LEU A 78 4.41 1.93 -5.72
C LEU A 78 5.07 3.20 -6.26
N LEU A 79 4.39 3.94 -7.13
CA LEU A 79 4.88 5.20 -7.66
C LEU A 79 5.05 6.24 -6.55
N ARG A 80 4.05 6.41 -5.68
CA ARG A 80 4.11 7.36 -4.56
C ARG A 80 5.22 7.03 -3.56
N VAL A 81 5.41 5.76 -3.25
CA VAL A 81 6.54 5.30 -2.41
C VAL A 81 7.87 5.67 -3.07
N LYS A 82 8.04 5.37 -4.37
CA LYS A 82 9.28 5.67 -5.08
C LYS A 82 9.56 7.16 -5.15
N GLU A 83 8.56 7.95 -5.51
CA GLU A 83 8.63 9.41 -5.59
C GLU A 83 9.11 9.99 -4.25
N HIS A 84 8.45 9.61 -3.15
CA HIS A 84 8.81 10.10 -1.82
C HIS A 84 10.23 9.70 -1.40
N LEU A 85 10.63 8.45 -1.66
CA LEU A 85 11.98 7.98 -1.32
C LEU A 85 13.05 8.72 -2.12
N LEU A 86 12.83 8.93 -3.43
CA LEU A 86 13.77 9.65 -4.30
C LEU A 86 13.88 11.13 -3.93
N THR A 87 12.75 11.79 -3.65
CA THR A 87 12.74 13.18 -3.17
C THR A 87 13.44 13.29 -1.81
N THR A 88 13.19 12.35 -0.89
CA THR A 88 13.84 12.38 0.44
C THR A 88 15.35 12.10 0.36
N SER A 89 15.82 11.36 -0.64
CA SER A 89 17.25 11.11 -0.86
C SER A 89 17.97 12.24 -1.62
N GLY A 90 17.29 13.36 -1.94
CA GLY A 90 17.86 14.50 -2.66
C GLY A 90 18.14 14.23 -4.15
N TYR A 91 17.50 13.21 -4.74
CA TYR A 91 17.74 12.84 -6.14
C TYR A 91 17.19 13.86 -7.15
N TYR A 92 16.29 14.73 -6.71
CA TYR A 92 15.65 15.77 -7.53
C TYR A 92 16.12 17.19 -7.17
N ASP A 93 17.19 17.37 -6.37
CA ASP A 93 17.67 18.70 -5.95
C ASP A 93 18.53 19.41 -7.01
N ASP A 94 18.79 18.79 -8.17
CA ASP A 94 19.47 19.43 -9.32
C ASP A 94 18.45 20.11 -10.25
N ASP A 95 18.07 21.35 -9.92
CA ASP A 95 17.53 22.27 -10.94
C ASP A 95 18.69 22.78 -11.82
N PRO A 96 18.58 22.71 -13.16
CA PRO A 96 19.57 23.31 -14.03
C PRO A 96 19.53 24.83 -13.84
N VAL A 97 20.71 25.37 -13.51
CA VAL A 97 21.05 26.80 -13.45
C VAL A 97 20.23 27.60 -14.46
N GLN A 98 19.38 28.48 -13.95
CA GLN A 98 18.87 29.64 -14.70
C GLN A 98 20.09 30.36 -15.27
N GLY A 99 20.37 30.12 -16.54
CA GLY A 99 21.35 30.86 -17.31
C GLY A 99 20.82 32.25 -17.58
N ASP A 100 21.02 33.15 -16.61
CA ASP A 100 21.03 34.59 -16.87
C ASP A 100 22.22 34.90 -17.78
N LYS A 101 21.94 35.16 -19.06
CA LYS A 101 22.38 36.33 -19.86
C LYS A 101 22.43 36.02 -21.36
#